data_AF-A0A7Y0DT00-F1
#
_entry.id   AF-A0A7Y0DT00-F1
#
_cell.length_a   1.000
_cell.length_b   1.000
_cell.length_c   1.000
_cell.angle_alpha   90.00
_cell.angle_beta   90.00
_cell.angle_gamma   90.00
#
_symmetry.space_group_name_H-M   'P 1'
#
loop_
_entity.id
_entity.type
_entity.pdbx_description
1 polymer ?
#
loop_
_entity_poly.entity_id
_entity_poly.type
_entity_poly.pdbx_seq_one_letter_code
_entity_poly.pdbx_strand_id
1 'polypeptide(L)'
;MTDSRNKIKRIAQVPRKDPLIDLKALSSIARSATAHARMRAKINQASITIAKDGYIVKVAPDGHETRIKSLAVTNNFPSLADDLCQG
;
A
#
# COMPACT_ATOMS: atom_id res chain seq x y z
N MET A 1 -25.29 7.47 -53.08
CA MET A 1 -23.84 7.16 -53.06
C MET A 1 -23.35 7.32 -51.64
N THR A 2 -23.15 6.23 -50.91
CA THR A 2 -22.56 6.25 -49.56
C THR A 2 -21.05 6.30 -49.69
N ASP A 3 -20.45 7.40 -49.25
CA ASP A 3 -19.01 7.60 -49.21
C ASP A 3 -18.35 6.56 -48.29
N SER A 4 -17.66 5.59 -48.90
CA SER A 4 -17.04 4.43 -48.26
C SER A 4 -15.64 4.73 -47.71
N ARG A 5 -15.19 5.99 -47.71
CA ARG A 5 -13.82 6.37 -47.32
C ARG A 5 -13.61 6.60 -45.83
N ASN A 6 -14.67 6.72 -45.03
CA ASN A 6 -14.56 6.93 -43.58
C ASN A 6 -15.01 5.69 -42.79
N LYS A 7 -14.18 4.63 -42.81
CA LYS A 7 -14.31 3.52 -41.85
C LYS A 7 -13.79 3.97 -40.49
N ILE A 8 -14.66 4.55 -39.66
CA ILE A 8 -14.36 4.85 -38.27
C ILE A 8 -14.12 3.51 -37.56
N LYS A 9 -12.88 3.23 -37.14
CA LYS A 9 -12.58 2.04 -36.34
C LYS A 9 -13.32 2.15 -35.02
N ARG A 10 -14.26 1.24 -34.77
CA ARG A 10 -14.95 1.14 -33.48
C ARG A 10 -13.92 0.79 -32.41
N ILE A 11 -13.61 1.75 -31.53
CA ILE A 11 -12.76 1.49 -30.37
C ILE A 11 -13.56 0.57 -29.44
N ALA A 12 -13.02 -0.61 -29.14
CA ALA A 12 -13.66 -1.53 -28.22
C ALA A 12 -13.84 -0.83 -26.87
N GLN A 13 -15.07 -0.87 -26.33
CA GLN A 13 -15.40 -0.24 -25.08
C GLN A 13 -14.76 -1.09 -23.96
N VAL A 14 -13.57 -0.69 -23.52
CA VAL A 14 -12.89 -1.35 -22.41
C VAL A 14 -13.68 -1.03 -21.14
N PRO A 15 -14.12 -2.03 -20.35
CA PRO A 15 -14.75 -1.77 -19.07
C PRO A 15 -13.77 -1.00 -18.20
N ARG A 16 -14.16 0.21 -17.79
CA ARG A 16 -13.37 1.00 -16.84
C ARG A 16 -13.25 0.22 -15.54
N LYS A 17 -12.03 0.03 -15.07
CA LYS A 17 -11.80 -0.51 -13.74
C LYS A 17 -12.14 0.59 -12.74
N ASP A 18 -13.14 0.32 -11.90
CA ASP A 18 -13.49 1.24 -10.83
C ASP A 18 -12.38 1.19 -9.76
N PRO A 19 -11.77 2.34 -9.42
CA PRO A 19 -10.67 2.40 -8.47
C PRO A 19 -11.06 1.92 -7.06
N LEU A 20 -12.36 1.91 -6.72
CA LEU A 20 -12.84 1.43 -5.41
C LEU A 20 -12.90 -0.10 -5.31
N ILE A 21 -12.89 -0.81 -6.45
CA ILE A 21 -12.96 -2.29 -6.48
C ILE A 21 -11.66 -2.92 -7.01
N ASP A 22 -10.80 -2.17 -7.71
CA ASP A 22 -9.51 -2.68 -8.19
C ASP A 22 -8.42 -2.64 -7.10
N LEU A 23 -8.69 -3.36 -6.01
CA LEU A 23 -7.76 -3.52 -4.89
C LEU A 23 -6.41 -4.08 -5.33
N LYS A 24 -6.39 -4.86 -6.43
CA LYS A 24 -5.16 -5.41 -7.02
C LYS A 24 -4.30 -4.31 -7.62
N ALA A 25 -4.87 -3.41 -8.42
CA ALA A 25 -4.13 -2.26 -8.93
C ALA A 25 -3.68 -1.32 -7.81
N LEU A 26 -4.57 -1.02 -6.85
CA LEU A 26 -4.21 -0.19 -5.69
C LEU A 26 -3.04 -0.78 -4.89
N SER A 27 -3.06 -2.08 -4.63
CA SER A 27 -1.97 -2.78 -3.95
C SER A 27 -0.65 -2.71 -4.74
N SER A 28 -0.70 -2.86 -6.07
CA SER A 28 0.49 -2.73 -6.91
C SER A 28 1.06 -1.31 -6.88
N ILE A 29 0.19 -0.31 -6.97
CA ILE A 29 0.59 1.11 -6.90
C ILE A 29 1.23 1.41 -5.55
N ALA A 30 0.62 0.94 -4.45
CA ALA A 30 1.15 1.14 -3.11
C ALA A 30 2.55 0.52 -2.92
N ARG A 31 2.78 -0.70 -3.44
CA ARG A 31 4.11 -1.35 -3.40
C ARG A 31 5.14 -0.53 -4.18
N SER A 32 4.80 -0.11 -5.40
CA SER A 32 5.70 0.71 -6.23
C SER A 32 6.02 2.05 -5.55
N ALA A 33 5.01 2.75 -5.04
CA ALA A 33 5.18 4.01 -4.32
C ALA A 33 6.08 3.85 -3.09
N THR A 34 5.88 2.78 -2.32
CA THR A 34 6.72 2.45 -1.15
C THR A 34 8.18 2.21 -1.56
N ALA A 35 8.42 1.44 -2.63
CA ALA A 35 9.77 1.19 -3.13
C ALA A 35 10.46 2.49 -3.56
N HIS A 36 9.76 3.36 -4.30
CA HIS A 36 10.28 4.66 -4.71
C HIS A 36 10.56 5.58 -3.52
N ALA A 37 9.68 5.63 -2.52
CA ALA A 37 9.89 6.42 -1.31
C ALA A 37 11.15 5.97 -0.55
N ARG A 38 11.38 4.66 -0.41
CA ARG A 38 12.59 4.12 0.21
C ARG A 38 13.85 4.47 -0.57
N MET A 39 13.81 4.34 -1.90
CA MET A 39 14.92 4.74 -2.77
C MET A 39 15.25 6.23 -2.61
N ARG A 40 14.24 7.10 -2.62
CA ARG A 40 14.43 8.55 -2.44
C ARG A 40 14.96 8.90 -1.06
N ALA A 41 14.49 8.23 -0.01
CA ALA A 41 15.02 8.42 1.33
C ALA A 41 16.51 8.07 1.40
N LYS A 42 16.95 6.97 0.76
CA LYS A 42 18.37 6.60 0.66
C LYS A 42 19.20 7.66 -0.08
N ILE A 43 18.71 8.15 -1.22
CA ILE A 43 19.38 9.21 -1.99
C ILE A 43 19.54 10.47 -1.14
N ASN A 44 18.50 10.83 -0.39
CA ASN A 44 18.48 12.04 0.43
C ASN A 44 19.10 11.87 1.83
N GLN A 45 19.77 10.75 2.10
CA GLN A 45 20.35 10.43 3.41
C GLN A 45 19.34 10.57 4.57
N ALA A 46 18.09 10.19 4.34
CA ALA A 46 17.01 10.25 5.32
C ALA A 46 16.78 8.90 5.99
N SER A 47 16.50 8.91 7.29
CA SER A 47 16.07 7.70 8.00
C SER A 47 14.61 7.38 7.70
N ILE A 48 14.28 6.10 7.53
CA ILE A 48 12.91 5.62 7.34
C ILE A 48 12.47 4.75 8.50
N THR A 49 11.16 4.66 8.72
CA THR A 49 10.57 3.76 9.71
C THR A 49 9.68 2.76 8.99
N ILE A 50 9.88 1.46 9.24
CA ILE A 50 9.17 0.36 8.57
C ILE A 50 8.72 -0.69 9.57
N ALA A 51 7.68 -1.43 9.23
CA ALA A 51 7.32 -2.67 9.92
C ALA A 51 8.13 -3.84 9.35
N LYS A 52 8.81 -4.60 10.20
CA LYS A 52 9.63 -5.75 9.84
C LYS A 52 9.71 -6.73 11.02
N ASP A 53 9.51 -8.02 10.75
CA ASP A 53 9.65 -9.12 11.73
C ASP A 53 8.84 -8.93 13.03
N GLY A 54 7.65 -8.34 12.97
CA GLY A 54 6.83 -8.07 14.15
C GLY A 54 7.29 -6.86 14.98
N TYR A 55 8.19 -6.03 14.46
CA TYR A 55 8.64 -4.79 15.08
C TYR A 55 8.49 -3.59 14.14
N ILE A 56 8.39 -2.41 14.73
CA ILE A 56 8.69 -1.15 14.06
C ILE A 56 10.21 -0.95 14.14
N VAL A 57 10.84 -0.80 12.98
CA VAL A 57 12.28 -0.67 12.80
C VAL A 57 12.59 0.67 12.14
N LYS A 58 13.52 1.43 12.71
CA LYS A 58 14.12 2.60 12.07
C LYS A 58 15.33 2.14 11.27
N VAL A 59 15.39 2.49 10.00
CA VAL A 59 16.53 2.24 9.12
C VAL A 59 17.24 3.56 8.89
N ALA A 60 18.49 3.64 9.30
CA ALA A 60 19.36 4.78 9.05
C ALA A 60 19.86 4.76 7.58
N PRO A 61 20.38 5.89 7.07
CA PRO A 61 20.83 6.00 5.67
C PRO A 61 21.95 5.02 5.28
N ASP A 62 22.78 4.66 6.25
CA ASP A 62 23.87 3.68 6.18
C ASP A 62 23.37 2.22 6.13
N GLY A 63 22.07 2.00 6.33
CA GLY A 63 21.45 0.68 6.36
C GLY A 63 21.40 0.04 7.76
N HIS A 64 21.91 0.71 8.80
CA HIS A 64 21.78 0.20 10.16
C HIS A 64 20.32 0.23 10.61
N GLU A 65 19.87 -0.89 11.16
CA GLU A 65 18.50 -1.09 11.63
C GLU A 65 18.44 -1.01 13.16
N THR A 66 17.51 -0.20 13.68
CA THR A 66 17.23 -0.10 15.12
C THR A 66 15.78 -0.45 15.39
N ARG A 67 15.53 -1.44 16.25
CA ARG A 67 14.16 -1.81 16.67
C ARG A 67 13.64 -0.75 17.64
N ILE A 68 12.49 -0.15 17.32
CA ILE A 68 11.85 0.90 18.14
C ILE A 68 10.83 0.28 19.09
N LYS A 69 9.90 -0.52 18.56
CA LYS A 69 8.80 -1.12 19.36
C LYS A 69 8.27 -2.39 18.71
N SER A 70 7.71 -3.29 19.54
CA SER A 70 6.97 -4.45 19.04
C SER A 70 5.63 -4.03 18.42
N LEU A 71 5.22 -4.69 17.34
CA LEU A 71 3.88 -4.56 16.73
C LEU A 71 2.80 -5.30 17.54
N ALA A 72 3.20 -6.15 18.49
CA ALA A 72 2.27 -6.96 19.29
C ALA A 72 1.36 -6.13 20.23
N VAL A 73 1.55 -4.81 20.33
CA VAL A 73 0.80 -3.91 21.24
C VAL A 73 -0.60 -3.55 20.70
N THR A 74 -1.10 -4.20 19.64
CA THR A 74 -2.36 -3.81 18.98
C THR A 74 -3.50 -4.83 19.08
N ASN A 75 -3.40 -5.83 19.96
CA ASN A 75 -4.51 -6.75 20.28
C ASN A 75 -5.27 -6.35 21.56
N ASN A 76 -5.42 -5.04 21.83
CA ASN A 76 -6.34 -4.54 22.87
C ASN A 76 -7.73 -4.25 22.28
N PHE A 77 -8.24 -5.13 21.41
CA PHE A 77 -9.69 -5.16 21.22
C PHE A 77 -10.25 -5.87 22.44
N PRO A 78 -11.10 -5.22 23.26
CA PRO A 78 -11.80 -5.94 24.32
C PRO A 78 -12.50 -7.13 23.67
N SER A 79 -12.30 -8.32 24.20
CA SER A 79 -13.03 -9.47 23.68
C SER A 79 -14.51 -9.25 23.96
N LEU A 80 -15.38 -9.83 23.12
CA LEU A 80 -16.82 -9.79 23.38
C LEU A 80 -17.15 -10.38 24.78
N ALA A 81 -16.31 -11.29 25.29
CA ALA A 81 -16.42 -11.85 26.63
C ALA A 81 -16.09 -10.82 27.73
N ASP A 82 -15.10 -9.95 27.51
CA ASP A 82 -14.75 -8.88 28.47
C ASP A 82 -15.85 -7.81 28.58
N ASP A 83 -16.61 -7.62 27.48
CA ASP A 83 -17.75 -6.69 27.42
C ASP A 83 -19.02 -7.30 28.05
N LEU A 84 -19.22 -8.62 27.89
CA LEU A 84 -20.38 -9.35 28.43
C LEU A 84 -20.25 -9.76 29.90
N CYS A 85 -19.03 -9.82 30.44
CA CYS A 85 -18.78 -10.26 31.83
C CYS A 85 -18.73 -9.12 32.87
N GLN A 86 -19.15 -7.90 32.53
CA GLN A 86 -19.31 -6.81 33.50
C GLN A 86 -20.68 -6.86 34.23
N GLY A 87 -21.05 -8.05 34.72
CA GLY A 87 -22.25 -8.31 35.51
C GLY A 87 -21.93 -8.74 36.93
#